data_AF-A0A963IJ72-F1
#
_entry.id   AF-A0A963IJ72-F1
#
_cell.length_a   1.000
_cell.length_b   1.000
_cell.length_c   1.000
_cell.angle_alpha   90.00
_cell.angle_beta   90.00
_cell.angle_gamma   90.00
#
_symmetry.space_group_name_H-M   'P 1'
#
loop_
_entity.id
_entity.type
_entity.pdbx_description
1 polymer ?
#
loop_
_entity_poly.entity_id
_entity_poly.type
_entity_poly.pdbx_seq_one_letter_code
_entity_poly.pdbx_strand_id
1 'polypeptide(L)'
;MDDLFTVNRADAPLAERLRPRILAEVIGQAHLLAPGKPLEMAFRSGQLHSMILWGPPGVGKTTLARLMADAFDADFIALSAVFSGVREIREAVARAEATRAHHGRRTILFVDEVHRF
;
A
#
# COMPACT_ATOMS: atom_id res chain seq x y z
N MET A 1 26.18 17.28 -14.24
CA MET A 1 25.60 17.94 -13.06
C MET A 1 24.73 16.88 -12.42
N ASP A 2 25.32 16.10 -11.51
CA ASP A 2 24.56 15.11 -10.74
C ASP A 2 23.70 15.87 -9.74
N ASP A 3 22.40 15.61 -9.77
CA ASP A 3 21.41 16.29 -8.94
C ASP A 3 21.62 15.92 -7.47
N LEU A 4 21.79 16.94 -6.61
CA LEU A 4 22.08 16.81 -5.18
C LEU A 4 20.96 16.08 -4.40
N PHE A 5 19.79 15.92 -5.02
CA PHE A 5 18.62 15.23 -4.47
C PHE A 5 18.32 13.88 -5.15
N THR A 6 19.22 13.39 -6.01
CA THR A 6 19.05 12.04 -6.57
C THR A 6 19.24 11.02 -5.45
N VAL A 7 18.15 10.48 -4.91
CA VAL A 7 18.20 9.38 -3.95
C VAL A 7 18.78 8.18 -4.67
N ASN A 8 20.06 7.89 -4.42
CA ASN A 8 20.70 6.73 -5.00
C ASN A 8 20.02 5.49 -4.42
N ARG A 9 19.36 4.71 -5.28
CA ARG A 9 18.64 3.50 -4.89
C ARG A 9 19.57 2.47 -4.22
N ALA A 10 20.88 2.61 -4.38
CA ALA A 10 21.90 1.82 -3.68
C ALA A 10 21.91 2.06 -2.16
N ASP A 11 21.55 3.26 -1.70
CA ASP A 11 21.59 3.66 -0.28
C ASP A 11 20.34 3.23 0.51
N ALA A 12 19.28 2.80 -0.19
CA ALA A 12 18.11 2.25 0.45
C ALA A 12 18.39 0.86 1.06
N PRO A 13 17.78 0.50 2.21
CA PRO A 13 17.91 -0.84 2.78
C PRO A 13 17.56 -1.93 1.77
N LEU A 14 18.28 -3.06 1.81
CA LEU A 14 18.08 -4.17 0.87
C LEU A 14 16.61 -4.63 0.80
N ALA A 15 15.94 -4.68 1.96
CA ALA A 15 14.54 -5.05 2.05
C ALA A 15 13.61 -4.13 1.25
N GLU A 16 13.90 -2.82 1.20
CA GLU A 16 13.12 -1.87 0.40
C GLU A 16 13.41 -2.04 -1.09
N ARG A 17 14.69 -2.27 -1.43
CA ARG A 17 15.14 -2.48 -2.81
C ARG A 17 14.58 -3.75 -3.45
N LEU A 18 14.38 -4.80 -2.66
CA LEU A 18 13.85 -6.10 -3.09
C LEU A 18 12.31 -6.16 -3.09
N ARG A 19 11.60 -5.07 -2.78
CA ARG A 19 10.14 -5.09 -2.81
C ARG A 19 9.63 -5.39 -4.24
N PRO A 20 8.73 -6.38 -4.39
CA PRO A 20 7.99 -6.60 -5.62
C PRO A 20 7.35 -5.31 -6.14
N ARG A 21 7.31 -5.16 -7.47
CA ARG A 21 6.67 -4.04 -8.18
C ARG A 21 5.37 -4.43 -8.85
N ILE A 22 5.15 -5.73 -9.07
CA ILE A 22 3.90 -6.27 -9.59
C ILE A 22 3.46 -7.46 -8.76
N LEU A 23 2.17 -7.77 -8.80
CA LEU A 23 1.58 -8.87 -8.02
C LEU A 23 2.24 -10.23 -8.33
N ALA A 24 2.65 -10.45 -9.59
CA ALA A 24 3.30 -11.68 -10.03
C ALA A 24 4.71 -11.90 -9.43
N GLU A 25 5.36 -10.86 -8.92
CA GLU A 25 6.67 -10.95 -8.25
C GLU A 25 6.54 -11.30 -6.76
N VAL A 26 5.32 -11.34 -6.21
CA VAL A 26 5.10 -11.68 -4.81
C VAL A 26 5.38 -13.17 -4.60
N ILE A 27 6.38 -13.46 -3.79
CA ILE A 27 6.74 -14.84 -3.41
C ILE A 27 5.90 -15.26 -2.20
N GLY A 28 5.25 -16.42 -2.32
CA GLY A 28 4.37 -16.95 -1.28
C GLY A 28 2.92 -16.47 -1.42
N GLN A 29 2.12 -16.63 -0.35
CA GLN A 29 0.72 -16.20 -0.32
C GLN A 29 -0.19 -16.78 -1.43
N ALA A 30 0.17 -17.93 -2.02
CA ALA A 30 -0.63 -18.58 -3.07
C ALA A 30 -2.08 -18.87 -2.64
N HIS A 31 -2.32 -19.07 -1.35
CA HIS A 31 -3.68 -19.25 -0.81
C HIS A 31 -4.56 -17.99 -0.94
N LEU A 32 -3.97 -16.80 -1.15
CA LEU A 32 -4.66 -15.53 -1.40
C LEU A 32 -4.57 -15.08 -2.87
N LEU A 33 -3.45 -15.38 -3.53
CA LEU A 33 -3.09 -14.84 -4.84
C LEU A 33 -3.25 -15.82 -6.02
N ALA A 34 -3.45 -17.11 -5.78
CA ALA A 34 -3.68 -18.07 -6.86
C ALA A 34 -4.99 -17.76 -7.62
N PRO A 35 -5.15 -18.26 -8.86
CA PRO A 35 -6.37 -18.05 -9.64
C PRO A 35 -7.64 -18.45 -8.85
N GLY A 36 -8.63 -17.56 -8.82
CA GLY A 36 -9.90 -17.78 -8.12
C GLY A 36 -9.83 -17.58 -6.61
N LYS A 37 -8.71 -17.09 -6.07
CA LYS A 37 -8.60 -16.70 -4.66
C LYS A 37 -9.09 -15.27 -4.45
N PRO A 38 -9.51 -14.91 -3.22
CA PRO A 38 -10.19 -13.65 -2.96
C PRO A 38 -9.42 -12.41 -3.43
N LEU A 39 -8.09 -12.44 -3.26
CA LEU A 39 -7.27 -11.29 -3.60
C LEU A 39 -7.05 -11.19 -5.11
N GLU A 40 -6.74 -12.30 -5.79
CA GLU A 40 -6.70 -12.35 -7.26
C GLU A 40 -8.01 -11.86 -7.87
N MET A 41 -9.14 -12.30 -7.34
CA MET A 41 -10.46 -11.86 -7.81
C MET A 41 -10.71 -10.37 -7.60
N ALA A 42 -10.24 -9.79 -6.49
CA ALA A 42 -10.34 -8.35 -6.23
C ALA A 42 -9.50 -7.52 -7.22
N PHE A 43 -8.27 -7.97 -7.51
CA PHE A 43 -7.43 -7.37 -8.54
C PHE A 43 -8.07 -7.47 -9.93
N ARG A 44 -8.66 -8.64 -10.26
CA ARG A 44 -9.32 -8.87 -11.55
C ARG A 44 -10.61 -8.06 -11.72
N SER A 45 -11.38 -7.85 -10.65
CA SER A 45 -12.66 -7.14 -10.70
C SER A 45 -12.51 -5.62 -10.83
N GLY A 46 -11.32 -5.06 -10.60
CA GLY A 46 -11.12 -3.61 -10.57
C GLY A 46 -11.73 -2.94 -9.33
N GLN A 47 -12.27 -3.72 -8.38
CA GLN A 47 -12.98 -3.19 -7.22
C GLN A 47 -12.20 -3.42 -5.93
N LEU A 48 -11.53 -2.35 -5.49
CA LEU A 48 -10.88 -2.33 -4.18
C LEU A 48 -11.92 -2.17 -3.06
N HIS A 49 -11.95 -3.13 -2.15
CA HIS A 49 -12.76 -3.11 -0.94
C HIS A 49 -11.88 -2.83 0.27
N SER A 50 -12.45 -2.20 1.31
CA SER A 50 -11.78 -2.09 2.62
C SER A 50 -11.50 -3.49 3.17
N MET A 51 -10.28 -3.72 3.66
CA MET A 51 -9.85 -5.03 4.14
C MET A 51 -8.83 -4.92 5.28
N ILE A 52 -8.68 -6.01 6.04
CA ILE A 52 -7.63 -6.18 7.04
C ILE A 52 -6.64 -7.23 6.53
N LEU A 53 -5.37 -6.85 6.43
CA LEU A 53 -4.29 -7.79 6.15
C LEU A 53 -3.72 -8.30 7.48
N TRP A 54 -3.94 -9.58 7.79
CA TRP A 54 -3.48 -10.19 9.04
C TRP A 54 -2.38 -11.22 8.81
N GLY A 55 -1.34 -11.17 9.64
CA GLY A 55 -0.23 -12.11 9.60
C GLY A 55 1.01 -11.59 10.34
N PRO A 56 2.01 -12.45 10.59
CA PRO A 56 3.22 -12.10 11.34
C PRO A 56 4.03 -10.96 10.67
N PRO A 57 4.99 -10.36 11.37
CA PRO A 57 5.88 -9.37 10.76
C PRO A 57 6.64 -9.98 9.58
N GLY A 58 6.87 -9.19 8.52
CA GLY A 58 7.64 -9.61 7.35
C GLY A 58 6.87 -10.41 6.27
N VAL A 59 5.59 -10.72 6.44
CA VAL A 59 4.81 -11.48 5.42
C VAL A 59 4.36 -10.67 4.20
N GLY A 60 4.79 -9.42 4.08
CA GLY A 60 4.52 -8.58 2.91
C GLY A 60 3.23 -7.75 2.93
N LYS A 61 2.59 -7.53 4.09
CA LYS A 61 1.34 -6.75 4.21
C LYS A 61 1.42 -5.36 3.58
N THR A 62 2.43 -4.59 3.97
CA THR A 62 2.68 -3.22 3.46
C THR A 62 3.00 -3.23 1.97
N THR A 63 3.76 -4.23 1.51
CA THR A 63 4.07 -4.42 0.09
C THR A 63 2.81 -4.70 -0.72
N LEU A 64 1.95 -5.60 -0.26
CA LEU A 64 0.67 -5.91 -0.89
C LEU A 64 -0.23 -4.68 -1.02
N ALA A 65 -0.33 -3.86 0.02
CA ALA A 65 -1.11 -2.63 -0.02
C ALA A 65 -0.57 -1.60 -1.03
N ARG A 66 0.75 -1.49 -1.18
CA ARG A 66 1.39 -0.64 -2.20
C ARG A 66 1.10 -1.16 -3.61
N LEU A 67 1.28 -2.46 -3.84
CA LEU A 67 0.98 -3.09 -5.12
C LEU A 67 -0.49 -2.92 -5.53
N MET A 68 -1.41 -2.92 -4.56
CA MET A 68 -2.81 -2.57 -4.83
C MET A 68 -2.92 -1.14 -5.34
N ALA A 69 -2.32 -0.16 -4.66
CA ALA A 69 -2.40 1.24 -5.09
C ALA A 69 -1.89 1.42 -6.52
N ASP A 70 -0.75 0.81 -6.84
CA ASP A 70 -0.18 0.84 -8.19
C ASP A 70 -1.09 0.17 -9.23
N ALA A 71 -1.65 -1.00 -8.91
CA ALA A 71 -2.52 -1.75 -9.83
C ALA A 71 -3.88 -1.07 -10.09
N PHE A 72 -4.40 -0.33 -9.12
CA PHE A 72 -5.69 0.38 -9.24
C PHE A 72 -5.53 1.87 -9.58
N ASP A 73 -4.32 2.32 -9.93
CA ASP A 73 -3.97 3.73 -10.19
C ASP A 73 -4.46 4.69 -9.09
N ALA A 74 -4.36 4.25 -7.83
CA ALA A 74 -4.78 5.00 -6.67
C ALA A 74 -3.58 5.66 -5.98
N ASP A 75 -3.80 6.83 -5.39
CA ASP A 75 -2.84 7.40 -4.46
C ASP A 75 -2.69 6.53 -3.23
N PHE A 76 -1.49 6.48 -2.65
CA PHE A 76 -1.19 5.69 -1.47
C PHE A 76 -0.77 6.59 -0.31
N ILE A 77 -1.53 6.53 0.79
CA ILE A 77 -1.18 7.19 2.05
C ILE A 77 -0.95 6.09 3.09
N ALA A 78 0.25 6.05 3.68
CA ALA A 78 0.57 5.12 4.75
C ALA A 78 0.70 5.86 6.09
N LEU A 79 -0.01 5.37 7.09
CA LEU A 79 0.08 5.80 8.48
C LEU A 79 0.46 4.60 9.37
N SER A 80 1.08 4.88 10.52
CA SER A 80 1.33 3.87 11.54
C SER A 80 0.48 4.16 12.75
N ALA A 81 -0.36 3.21 13.15
CA ALA A 81 -1.21 3.33 14.33
C ALA A 81 -0.44 3.60 15.63
N VAL A 82 0.84 3.22 15.68
CA VAL A 82 1.70 3.44 16.85
C VAL A 82 2.09 4.91 17.00
N PHE A 83 2.25 5.62 15.88
CA PHE A 83 2.77 6.99 15.85
C PHE A 83 1.71 8.04 15.45
N SER A 84 0.59 7.60 14.89
CA SER A 84 -0.48 8.47 14.40
C SER A 84 -1.65 8.50 15.38
N GLY A 85 -2.12 9.69 15.74
CA GLY A 85 -3.35 9.89 16.46
C GLY A 85 -4.55 10.10 15.54
N VAL A 86 -5.69 10.46 16.14
CA VAL A 86 -6.93 10.75 15.41
C VAL A 86 -6.77 11.94 14.46
N ARG A 87 -5.90 12.89 14.79
CA ARG A 87 -5.65 14.10 14.00
C ARG A 87 -5.04 13.74 12.64
N GLU A 88 -3.99 12.93 12.63
CA GLU A 88 -3.26 12.52 11.43
C GLU A 88 -4.16 11.73 10.48
N ILE A 89 -5.06 10.90 11.02
CA ILE A 89 -6.06 10.17 10.23
C ILE A 89 -7.02 11.17 9.56
N ARG A 90 -7.54 12.16 10.31
CA ARG A 90 -8.44 13.18 9.75
C ARG A 90 -7.76 13.99 8.65
N GLU A 91 -6.51 14.37 8.84
CA GLU A 91 -5.72 15.08 7.83
C GLU A 91 -5.51 14.22 6.57
N ALA A 92 -5.22 12.92 6.72
CA ALA A 92 -5.09 11.98 5.60
C ALA A 92 -6.41 11.81 4.83
N VAL A 93 -7.54 11.72 5.53
CA VAL A 93 -8.88 11.63 4.91
C VAL A 93 -9.20 12.92 4.15
N ALA A 94 -8.98 14.09 4.76
CA ALA A 94 -9.23 15.37 4.09
C ALA A 94 -8.39 15.52 2.81
N ARG A 95 -7.12 15.08 2.84
CA ARG A 95 -6.25 15.04 1.65
C ARG A 95 -6.81 14.11 0.57
N ALA A 96 -7.26 12.91 0.94
CA ALA A 96 -7.84 11.95 0.01
C ALA A 96 -9.13 12.49 -0.66
N GLU A 97 -9.99 13.15 0.11
CA GLU A 97 -11.20 13.79 -0.40
C GLU A 97 -10.87 14.92 -1.39
N ALA A 98 -9.88 15.77 -1.06
CA ALA A 98 -9.41 16.83 -1.94
C ALA A 98 -8.84 16.28 -3.25
N THR A 99 -7.98 15.25 -3.20
CA THR A 99 -7.44 14.61 -4.42
C THR A 99 -8.56 14.04 -5.29
N ARG A 100 -9.53 13.37 -4.68
CA ARG A 100 -10.68 12.83 -5.41
C ARG A 100 -11.51 13.94 -6.06
N ALA A 101 -11.73 15.06 -5.39
CA ALA A 101 -12.50 16.19 -5.92
C ALA A 101 -11.78 16.92 -7.07
N HIS A 102 -10.46 17.11 -6.96
CA HIS A 102 -9.70 17.88 -7.95
C HIS A 102 -9.20 17.06 -9.14
N HIS A 103 -8.82 15.79 -8.90
CA HIS A 103 -8.16 14.96 -9.91
C HIS A 103 -8.98 13.71 -10.28
N GLY A 104 -10.10 13.44 -9.60
CA GLY A 104 -10.89 12.22 -9.82
C GLY A 104 -10.18 10.93 -9.38
N ARG A 105 -9.00 11.05 -8.78
CA ARG A 105 -8.15 9.90 -8.41
C ARG A 105 -8.57 9.33 -7.07
N ARG A 106 -8.60 7.99 -6.98
CA ARG A 106 -8.90 7.27 -5.75
C ARG A 106 -7.68 7.25 -4.83
N THR A 107 -7.91 7.01 -3.55
CA THR A 107 -6.84 6.92 -2.55
C THR A 107 -7.01 5.67 -1.70
N ILE A 108 -5.90 4.96 -1.46
CA ILE A 108 -5.78 3.89 -0.49
C ILE A 108 -5.10 4.47 0.75
N LEU A 109 -5.84 4.50 1.86
CA LEU A 109 -5.30 4.80 3.18
C LEU A 109 -4.91 3.47 3.84
N PHE A 110 -3.61 3.23 3.97
CA PHE A 110 -3.05 2.08 4.67
C PHE A 110 -2.67 2.47 6.10
N VAL A 111 -3.18 1.72 7.08
CA VAL A 111 -2.87 1.90 8.50
C VAL A 111 -2.15 0.66 8.99
N ASP A 112 -0.85 0.78 9.27
CA ASP A 112 -0.05 -0.30 9.83
C ASP A 112 -0.27 -0.42 11.34
N GLU A 113 -0.13 -1.63 11.87
CA GLU A 113 -0.27 -1.94 13.30
C GLU A 113 -1.61 -1.49 13.93
N VAL A 114 -2.71 -1.52 13.17
CA VAL A 114 -4.04 -1.05 13.62
C VAL A 114 -4.56 -1.68 14.91
N HIS A 115 -4.02 -2.82 15.33
CA HIS A 115 -4.35 -3.46 16.61
C HIS A 115 -3.77 -2.73 17.83
N ARG A 116 -2.90 -1.74 17.63
CA ARG A 116 -2.28 -0.91 18.68
C ARG A 116 -3.08 0.34 19.03
N PHE A 117 -4.10 0.65 18.24
CA PHE A 117 -5.03 1.76 18.46
C PHE A 117 -6.01 1.48 19.61
#